data_AF-A0A949I037-F1
#
_entry.id   AF-A0A949I037-F1
#
_cell.length_a   1.000
_cell.length_b   1.000
_cell.length_c   1.000
_cell.angle_alpha   90.00
_cell.angle_beta   90.00
_cell.angle_gamma   90.00
#
_symmetry.space_group_name_H-M   'P 1'
#
loop_
_entity.id
_entity.type
_entity.pdbx_description
1 polymer ?
#
loop_
_entity_poly.entity_id
_entity_poly.type
_entity_poly.pdbx_seq_one_letter_code
_entity_poly.pdbx_strand_id
1 'polypeptide(L)'
;EKMLKDNKDKIAEGDRSKIEKAVADVKEALKGGDAAAIKSASEKLNEAWQAVSAELYKAAAAQAQAQKGQGGPAGGQPGGEAKAEEKKKDEGVIDAEVVDEKK
;
A
#
# COMPACT_ATOMS: atom_id res chain seq x y z
N GLU A 1 14.22 -1.42 -7.01
CA GLU A 1 14.91 -2.73 -6.89
C GLU A 1 14.87 -3.34 -5.49
N LYS A 2 15.19 -2.58 -4.41
CA LYS A 2 15.19 -3.12 -3.04
C LYS A 2 13.85 -3.74 -2.62
N MET A 3 12.75 -3.01 -2.82
CA MET A 3 11.41 -3.49 -2.44
C MET A 3 10.99 -4.77 -3.18
N LEU A 4 11.38 -4.95 -4.44
CA LEU A 4 11.13 -6.19 -5.18
C LEU A 4 11.88 -7.36 -4.57
N LYS A 5 13.16 -7.17 -4.20
CA LYS A 5 13.99 -8.20 -3.56
C LYS A 5 13.44 -8.61 -2.20
N ASP A 6 12.99 -7.64 -1.40
CA ASP A 6 12.49 -7.86 -0.04
C ASP A 6 11.13 -8.58 -0.04
N ASN A 7 10.32 -8.38 -1.08
CA ASN A 7 8.99 -8.97 -1.19
C ASN A 7 8.92 -10.11 -2.21
N LYS A 8 10.07 -10.54 -2.74
CA LYS A 8 10.13 -11.46 -3.87
C LYS A 8 9.30 -12.73 -3.62
N ASP A 9 9.37 -13.29 -2.41
CA ASP A 9 8.71 -14.55 -2.05
C ASP A 9 7.19 -14.39 -1.83
N LYS A 10 6.69 -13.16 -1.77
CA LYS A 10 5.27 -12.80 -1.61
C LYS A 10 4.62 -12.32 -2.91
N ILE A 11 5.39 -12.19 -3.98
CA ILE A 11 4.95 -11.69 -5.28
C ILE A 11 4.90 -12.85 -6.26
N ALA A 12 3.83 -12.94 -7.05
CA ALA A 12 3.72 -13.94 -8.11
C ALA A 12 4.88 -13.81 -9.12
N GLU A 13 5.39 -14.94 -9.60
CA GLU A 13 6.54 -14.96 -10.52
C GLU A 13 6.29 -14.09 -11.77
N GLY A 14 5.09 -14.16 -12.34
CA GLY A 14 4.71 -13.36 -13.50
C GLY A 14 4.79 -11.86 -13.25
N ASP A 15 4.38 -11.37 -12.08
CA ASP A 15 4.46 -9.94 -11.78
C ASP A 15 5.86 -9.50 -11.38
N ARG A 16 6.64 -10.40 -10.75
CA ARG A 16 8.07 -10.17 -10.55
C ARG A 16 8.76 -9.94 -11.90
N SER A 17 8.54 -10.82 -12.87
CA SER A 17 9.13 -10.69 -14.21
C SER A 17 8.72 -9.40 -14.91
N LYS A 18 7.46 -8.95 -14.77
CA LYS A 18 7.00 -7.66 -15.31
C LYS A 18 7.77 -6.48 -14.71
N ILE A 19 7.95 -6.46 -13.38
CA ILE A 19 8.70 -5.39 -12.71
C ILE A 19 10.17 -5.43 -13.11
N GLU A 20 10.80 -6.60 -13.17
CA GLU A 20 12.20 -6.74 -13.59
C GLU A 20 12.40 -6.22 -15.03
N LYS A 21 11.48 -6.56 -15.93
CA LYS A 21 11.49 -6.01 -17.29
C LYS A 21 11.33 -4.49 -17.29
N ALA A 22 10.37 -3.94 -16.55
CA ALA A 22 10.17 -2.50 -16.48
C ALA A 22 11.40 -1.76 -15.92
N VAL A 23 12.08 -2.35 -14.92
CA VAL A 23 13.37 -1.83 -14.41
C VAL A 23 14.45 -1.85 -15.50
N ALA A 24 14.53 -2.92 -16.29
CA ALA A 24 15.48 -3.01 -17.40
C ALA A 24 15.17 -1.96 -18.49
N ASP A 25 13.91 -1.79 -18.87
CA ASP A 25 13.46 -0.80 -19.85
C ASP A 25 13.82 0.64 -19.39
N VAL A 26 13.61 0.97 -18.10
CA VAL A 26 14.03 2.26 -17.53
C VAL A 26 15.54 2.45 -17.61
N LYS A 27 16.33 1.41 -17.26
CA LYS A 27 17.80 1.47 -17.34
C LYS A 27 18.31 1.64 -18.76
N GLU A 28 17.65 1.04 -19.74
CA GLU A 28 17.99 1.20 -21.15
C GLU A 28 17.65 2.61 -21.65
N ALA A 29 16.46 3.11 -21.33
CA ALA A 29 16.04 4.46 -21.68
C ALA A 29 16.98 5.53 -21.08
N LEU A 30 17.43 5.31 -19.84
CA LEU A 30 18.42 6.18 -19.17
C LEU A 30 19.78 6.21 -19.89
N LYS A 31 20.20 5.10 -20.53
CA LYS A 31 21.43 5.07 -21.33
C LYS A 31 21.27 5.82 -22.65
N GLY A 32 20.08 5.78 -23.24
CA GLY A 32 19.77 6.46 -24.50
C GLY A 32 19.54 7.96 -24.35
N GLY A 33 19.18 8.43 -23.15
CA GLY A 33 18.94 9.86 -22.87
C GLY A 33 17.63 10.43 -23.42
N ASP A 34 16.74 9.57 -23.94
CA ASP A 34 15.42 9.98 -24.42
C ASP A 34 14.48 10.20 -23.22
N ALA A 35 14.20 11.46 -22.91
CA ALA A 35 13.34 11.85 -21.81
C ALA A 35 11.90 11.32 -21.92
N ALA A 36 11.37 11.20 -23.15
CA ALA A 36 10.03 10.64 -23.36
C ALA A 36 10.02 9.13 -23.10
N ALA A 37 11.05 8.42 -23.57
CA ALA A 37 11.22 6.99 -23.29
C ALA A 37 11.41 6.72 -21.79
N ILE A 38 12.23 7.52 -21.11
CA ILE A 38 12.45 7.42 -19.66
C ILE A 38 11.13 7.61 -18.91
N LYS A 39 10.34 8.63 -19.28
CA LYS A 39 9.04 8.89 -18.66
C LYS A 39 8.09 7.70 -18.85
N SER A 40 7.92 7.22 -20.09
CA SER A 40 7.04 6.09 -20.37
C SER A 40 7.48 4.81 -19.65
N ALA A 41 8.78 4.52 -19.61
CA ALA A 41 9.31 3.37 -18.88
C ALA A 41 9.10 3.51 -17.36
N SER A 42 9.24 4.72 -16.83
CA SER A 42 9.01 5.00 -15.40
C SER A 42 7.54 4.86 -15.02
N GLU A 43 6.62 5.31 -15.88
CA GLU A 43 5.17 5.11 -15.70
C GLU A 43 4.82 3.63 -15.69
N LYS A 44 5.34 2.84 -16.64
CA LYS A 44 5.16 1.37 -16.67
C LYS A 44 5.70 0.69 -15.42
N LEU A 45 6.86 1.11 -14.93
CA LEU A 45 7.43 0.59 -13.68
C LEU A 45 6.52 0.90 -12.49
N ASN A 46 5.98 2.12 -12.42
CA ASN A 46 5.07 2.52 -11.36
C ASN A 46 3.77 1.72 -11.40
N GLU A 47 3.16 1.55 -12.58
CA GLU A 47 1.96 0.73 -12.77
C GLU A 47 2.17 -0.72 -12.34
N ALA A 48 3.28 -1.34 -12.76
CA ALA A 48 3.64 -2.69 -12.35
C ALA A 48 3.79 -2.81 -10.83
N TRP A 49 4.38 -1.78 -10.19
CA TRP A 49 4.53 -1.75 -8.74
C TRP A 49 3.20 -1.56 -7.99
N GLN A 50 2.29 -0.75 -8.53
CA GLN A 50 0.96 -0.56 -7.95
C GLN A 50 0.12 -1.84 -8.00
N ALA A 51 0.14 -2.54 -9.14
CA ALA A 51 -0.54 -3.83 -9.28
C ALA A 51 -0.05 -4.83 -8.23
N VAL A 52 1.27 -4.95 -8.08
CA VAL A 52 1.89 -5.82 -7.08
C VAL A 52 1.58 -5.39 -5.65
N SER A 53 1.57 -4.08 -5.37
CA SER A 53 1.26 -3.56 -4.03
C SER A 53 -0.18 -3.88 -3.62
N ALA A 54 -1.13 -3.74 -4.55
CA ALA A 54 -2.53 -4.12 -4.30
C ALA A 54 -2.67 -5.61 -4.00
N GLU A 55 -1.93 -6.46 -4.72
CA GLU A 55 -1.95 -7.91 -4.52
C GLU A 55 -1.30 -8.33 -3.20
N LEU A 56 -0.16 -7.72 -2.85
CA LEU A 56 0.51 -7.87 -1.56
C LEU A 56 -0.40 -7.46 -0.40
N TYR A 57 -1.10 -6.32 -0.53
CA TYR A 57 -2.02 -5.84 0.49
C TYR A 57 -3.21 -6.80 0.66
N LYS A 58 -3.78 -7.29 -0.45
CA LYS A 58 -4.83 -8.30 -0.43
C LYS A 58 -4.37 -9.61 0.20
N ALA A 59 -3.17 -10.07 -0.12
CA ALA A 59 -2.57 -11.27 0.46
C ALA A 59 -2.33 -11.10 1.97
N ALA A 60 -1.83 -9.94 2.40
CA ALA A 60 -1.62 -9.61 3.81
C ALA A 60 -2.95 -9.55 4.59
N ALA A 61 -3.99 -8.94 4.01
CA ALA A 61 -5.32 -8.91 4.61
C ALA A 61 -5.93 -10.32 4.74
N ALA A 62 -5.78 -11.17 3.71
CA ALA A 62 -6.21 -12.56 3.76
C ALA A 62 -5.46 -13.36 4.83
N GLN A 63 -4.15 -13.16 4.97
CA GLN A 63 -3.35 -13.80 6.01
C GLN A 63 -3.77 -13.36 7.42
N ALA A 64 -4.04 -12.06 7.62
CA ALA A 64 -4.53 -11.53 8.89
C ALA A 64 -5.89 -12.12 9.27
N GLN A 65 -6.79 -12.31 8.30
CA GLN A 65 -8.09 -12.95 8.53
C GLN A 65 -7.95 -14.45 8.83
N ALA A 66 -7.03 -15.16 8.17
CA ALA A 66 -6.73 -16.56 8.43
C ALA A 66 -6.12 -16.81 9.82
N GLN A 67 -5.26 -15.91 10.31
CA GLN A 67 -4.74 -15.97 11.68
C GLN A 67 -5.83 -15.73 12.74
N LYS A 68 -6.90 -15.00 12.41
CA LYS A 68 -8.06 -14.79 13.29
C LYS A 68 -9.03 -16.00 13.32
N GLY A 69 -8.86 -16.98 12.43
CA GLY A 69 -9.71 -18.17 12.32
C GLY A 69 -9.20 -19.42 13.04
N GLN A 70 -8.00 -19.39 13.62
CA GLN A 70 -7.41 -20.53 14.37
C GLN A 70 -7.42 -20.34 15.90
N GLY A 71 -8.08 -19.29 16.41
CA GLY A 71 -8.27 -19.08 17.84
C GLY A 71 -9.75 -18.94 18.16
N GLY A 72 -10.34 -19.99 18.76
CA GLY A 72 -11.61 -19.88 19.48
C GLY A 72 -11.54 -18.83 20.61
N PRO A 73 -12.68 -18.46 21.22
CA PRO A 73 -12.75 -17.28 22.08
C PRO A 73 -11.96 -17.52 23.37
N ALA A 74 -10.85 -16.81 23.53
CA ALA A 74 -10.17 -16.67 24.81
C ALA A 74 -9.65 -15.22 24.92
N GLY A 75 -10.12 -14.53 25.95
CA GLY A 75 -9.85 -13.12 26.18
C GLY A 75 -8.39 -12.78 26.46
N GLY A 76 -8.07 -11.50 26.29
CA GLY A 76 -6.78 -10.91 26.61
C GLY A 76 -6.78 -9.41 26.32
N GLN A 77 -7.16 -8.65 27.34
CA GLN A 77 -7.22 -7.19 27.52
C GLN A 77 -6.07 -6.38 26.86
N PRO A 78 -6.32 -5.14 26.36
CA PRO A 78 -5.26 -4.21 26.00
C PRO A 78 -4.69 -3.57 27.28
N GLY A 79 -3.48 -3.96 27.66
CA GLY A 79 -2.73 -3.35 28.75
C GLY A 79 -1.83 -2.24 28.22
N GLY A 80 -2.14 -1.00 28.56
CA GLY A 80 -1.32 0.18 28.29
C GLY A 80 -1.82 1.38 29.10
N GLU A 81 -1.62 1.33 30.43
CA GLU A 81 -1.91 2.44 31.34
C GLU A 81 -0.70 3.38 31.49
N ALA A 82 -0.96 4.68 31.27
CA ALA A 82 -0.41 5.88 31.92
C ALA A 82 -0.62 7.05 30.94
N LYS A 83 -1.25 8.19 31.24
CA LYS A 83 -1.47 8.87 32.52
C LYS A 83 -2.40 10.09 32.27
N ALA A 84 -3.14 10.49 33.30
CA ALA A 84 -3.61 11.84 33.62
C ALA A 84 -4.79 12.47 32.84
N GLU A 85 -5.94 12.41 33.52
CA GLU A 85 -6.77 13.55 33.96
C GLU A 85 -7.41 14.56 32.97
N GLU A 86 -8.74 14.55 33.07
CA GLU A 86 -9.67 15.68 33.15
C GLU A 86 -9.99 16.57 31.93
N LYS A 87 -11.31 16.61 31.71
CA LYS A 87 -12.16 17.77 31.37
C LYS A 87 -12.24 18.24 29.91
N LYS A 88 -13.50 18.15 29.46
CA LYS A 88 -14.31 19.17 28.78
C LYS A 88 -14.06 19.45 27.30
N LYS A 89 -15.14 19.15 26.56
CA LYS A 89 -15.84 20.00 25.58
C LYS A 89 -15.05 20.57 24.39
N ASP A 90 -15.67 20.28 23.25
CA ASP A 90 -15.87 21.16 22.09
C ASP A 90 -14.80 21.25 21.00
N GLU A 91 -15.34 21.19 19.79
CA GLU A 91 -14.87 21.78 18.54
C GLU A 91 -13.74 21.08 17.76
N GLY A 92 -14.16 20.46 16.65
CA GLY A 92 -13.29 19.96 15.60
C GLY A 92 -14.04 19.27 14.47
N VAL A 93 -15.17 19.87 14.05
CA VAL A 93 -16.00 19.52 12.90
C VAL A 93 -15.15 19.09 11.70
N ILE A 94 -15.40 17.87 11.20
CA ILE A 94 -15.10 17.50 9.81
C ILE A 94 -16.43 17.33 9.07
N ASP A 95 -16.68 18.38 8.32
CA ASP A 95 -17.72 18.69 7.35
C ASP A 95 -18.18 17.45 6.54
N ALA A 96 -19.30 16.88 6.96
CA ALA A 96 -19.99 15.82 6.25
C ALA A 96 -21.48 16.16 6.12
N GLU A 97 -21.80 17.34 5.57
CA GLU A 97 -23.15 17.65 5.07
C GLU A 97 -23.07 18.35 3.72
N VAL A 98 -23.35 17.55 2.69
CA VAL A 98 -24.32 17.85 1.62
C VAL A 98 -24.30 19.27 1.05
N VAL A 99 -23.71 19.34 -0.15
CA VAL A 99 -24.12 20.24 -1.22
C VAL A 99 -25.65 20.25 -1.34
N ASP A 100 -26.30 21.38 -1.09
CA ASP A 100 -27.45 21.77 -1.91
C ASP A 100 -27.61 23.29 -1.98
N GLU A 101 -28.08 23.71 -3.14
CA GLU A 101 -27.96 25.02 -3.71
C GLU A 101 -29.18 25.91 -3.37
N LYS A 102 -29.02 27.23 -3.47
CA LYS A 102 -30.06 28.23 -3.79
C LYS A 102 -31.29 28.31 -2.87
N LYS A 103 -31.38 29.40 -2.09
CA LYS A 103 -32.31 30.52 -2.34
C LYS A 103 -32.11 31.68 -1.37
#